data_AF-A0A1V6PA88-F1
#
_entry.id   AF-A0A1V6PA88-F1
#
_cell.length_a   1.000
_cell.length_b   1.000
_cell.length_c   1.000
_cell.angle_alpha   90.00
_cell.angle_beta   90.00
_cell.angle_gamma   90.00
#
_symmetry.space_group_name_H-M   'P 1'
#
loop_
_entity.id
_entity.type
_entity.pdbx_description
1 polymer ?
#
loop_
_entity_poly.entity_id
_entity_poly.type
_entity_poly.pdbx_seq_one_letter_code
_entity_poly.pdbx_strand_id
1 'polypeptide(L)'
;MSPSSAKTISGSPRQARSIGVSASSFLADTASSPECRDPWILGDIQQEAYSPRRRRRSAYRLPLHIEADPLITAKMFFLKEETKIISLHPSYFGPNMRDYLVDRLNEEEEGRCTGDHFVICVMDMVEIGEGRVIPSNGNAEYTIKYRAIIWKPFRGETVDAVVTSVKPTGIFTLAGPLSVFIARKNIPSDIKWEPNTVPPQYTDHADQVIEKGTSLRLKILGVKPDVAAINAIGTIKEDYLGPL
;
A
#
# COMPACT_ATOMS: atom_id res chain seq x y z
N MET A 1 -3.28 -66.89 -23.41
CA MET A 1 -3.03 -66.21 -22.12
C MET A 1 -2.17 -65.00 -22.39
N SER A 2 -2.81 -63.84 -22.45
CA SER A 2 -2.25 -62.52 -22.69
C SER A 2 -2.26 -61.73 -21.39
N PRO A 3 -1.24 -60.91 -21.08
CA PRO A 3 -1.38 -59.84 -20.10
C PRO A 3 -1.69 -58.51 -20.78
N SER A 4 -2.59 -57.79 -20.11
CA SER A 4 -3.23 -56.53 -20.47
C SER A 4 -2.27 -55.34 -20.53
N SER A 5 -2.55 -54.45 -21.48
CA SER A 5 -1.94 -53.15 -21.74
C SER A 5 -2.14 -52.17 -20.57
N ALA A 6 -1.03 -51.59 -20.09
CA ALA A 6 -1.02 -50.42 -19.21
C ALA A 6 -0.87 -49.15 -20.06
N LYS A 7 -1.86 -48.24 -19.96
CA LYS A 7 -1.83 -46.89 -20.55
C LYS A 7 -0.98 -45.98 -19.66
N THR A 8 0.19 -45.59 -20.13
CA THR A 8 0.99 -44.50 -19.57
C THR A 8 0.36 -43.17 -19.98
N ILE A 9 -0.18 -42.42 -19.02
CA ILE A 9 -0.66 -41.05 -19.22
C ILE A 9 0.53 -40.11 -18.98
N SER A 10 1.06 -39.53 -20.05
CA SER A 10 2.02 -38.43 -20.00
C SER A 10 1.31 -37.14 -19.60
N GLY A 11 1.46 -36.74 -18.33
CA GLY A 11 1.07 -35.41 -17.85
C GLY A 11 2.13 -34.37 -18.23
N SER A 12 1.74 -33.38 -19.02
CA SER A 12 2.57 -32.22 -19.36
C SER A 12 2.79 -31.31 -18.14
N PRO A 13 3.97 -30.70 -17.96
CA PRO A 13 4.16 -29.66 -16.95
C PRO A 13 3.45 -28.38 -17.41
N ARG A 14 2.54 -27.86 -16.57
CA ARG A 14 1.91 -26.56 -16.79
C ARG A 14 2.96 -25.46 -16.70
N GLN A 15 3.12 -24.71 -17.79
CA GLN A 15 3.93 -23.50 -17.87
C GLN A 15 3.44 -22.46 -16.86
N ALA A 16 4.37 -22.01 -16.00
CA ALA A 16 4.23 -20.82 -15.20
C ALA A 16 4.14 -19.60 -16.13
N ARG A 17 3.05 -18.83 -16.04
CA ARG A 17 2.94 -17.54 -16.73
C ARG A 17 3.80 -16.51 -16.01
N SER A 18 4.92 -16.17 -16.61
CA SER A 18 5.69 -14.96 -16.29
C SER A 18 4.89 -13.73 -16.69
N ILE A 19 4.46 -12.92 -15.72
CA ILE A 19 3.94 -11.58 -15.98
C ILE A 19 5.15 -10.67 -16.17
N GLY A 20 5.58 -10.52 -17.42
CA GLY A 20 6.52 -9.48 -17.83
C GLY A 20 5.75 -8.17 -17.97
N VAL A 21 5.98 -7.22 -17.04
CA VAL A 21 5.55 -5.83 -17.23
C VAL A 21 6.70 -5.08 -17.91
N SER A 22 6.56 -4.86 -19.21
CA SER A 22 7.45 -3.98 -19.98
C SER A 22 7.20 -2.53 -19.58
N ALA A 23 8.23 -1.88 -19.04
CA ALA A 23 8.26 -0.43 -18.84
C ALA A 23 8.54 0.26 -20.18
N SER A 24 7.48 0.59 -20.92
CA SER A 24 7.57 1.43 -22.11
C SER A 24 6.21 2.08 -22.40
N SER A 25 5.87 3.08 -21.60
CA SER A 25 4.78 4.02 -21.90
C SER A 25 4.97 5.32 -21.13
N PHE A 26 6.13 5.93 -21.28
CA PHE A 26 6.34 7.34 -20.95
C PHE A 26 7.23 7.88 -22.07
N LEU A 27 6.62 8.50 -23.07
CA LEU A 27 7.16 9.50 -24.03
C LEU A 27 6.45 9.38 -25.39
N ALA A 28 5.41 10.19 -25.59
CA ALA A 28 5.07 10.83 -26.86
C ALA A 28 3.81 11.68 -26.63
N ASP A 29 3.94 13.00 -26.65
CA ASP A 29 3.29 13.78 -27.70
C ASP A 29 3.83 15.22 -27.74
N THR A 30 3.95 15.69 -28.99
CA THR A 30 4.79 16.79 -29.43
C THR A 30 3.91 17.91 -29.99
N ALA A 31 4.25 19.16 -29.65
CA ALA A 31 4.08 20.43 -30.38
C ALA A 31 2.95 20.66 -31.41
N SER A 32 2.28 21.83 -31.34
CA SER A 32 2.18 22.82 -32.45
C SER A 32 1.26 24.05 -32.17
N SER A 33 1.90 25.21 -31.90
CA SER A 33 1.62 26.60 -32.39
C SER A 33 0.25 27.32 -32.12
N PRO A 34 0.07 28.62 -32.49
CA PRO A 34 0.68 29.82 -31.87
C PRO A 34 -0.32 31.01 -31.64
N GLU A 35 0.20 32.12 -31.11
CA GLU A 35 -0.30 33.52 -31.17
C GLU A 35 -1.63 33.94 -30.48
N CYS A 36 -1.51 34.84 -29.49
CA CYS A 36 -2.39 36.01 -29.37
C CYS A 36 -1.65 37.15 -28.65
N ARG A 37 -1.46 38.26 -29.36
CA ARG A 37 -0.77 39.49 -28.94
C ARG A 37 -1.76 40.44 -28.23
N ASP A 38 -1.32 40.98 -27.08
CA ASP A 38 -1.36 42.39 -26.60
C ASP A 38 -2.67 43.20 -26.62
N PRO A 39 -2.73 44.40 -25.99
CA PRO A 39 -2.12 44.91 -24.73
C PRO A 39 -3.12 45.70 -23.87
N TRP A 40 -2.86 45.97 -22.58
CA TRP A 40 -3.13 47.29 -21.96
C TRP A 40 -2.27 47.51 -20.71
N ILE A 41 -1.85 48.75 -20.58
CA ILE A 41 -0.76 49.33 -19.79
C ILE A 41 -1.32 50.00 -18.52
N LEU A 42 -0.59 49.85 -17.41
CA LEU A 42 -0.29 50.81 -16.32
C LEU A 42 -1.40 51.73 -15.77
N GLY A 43 -1.55 51.76 -14.45
CA GLY A 43 -2.14 52.92 -13.76
C GLY A 43 -2.64 52.68 -12.34
N ASP A 44 -1.89 53.24 -11.40
CA ASP A 44 -2.37 53.95 -10.21
C ASP A 44 -2.68 53.23 -8.89
N ILE A 45 -1.80 53.61 -7.95
CA ILE A 45 -1.87 53.57 -6.50
C ILE A 45 -2.96 54.54 -6.03
N GLN A 46 -3.96 54.07 -5.29
CA GLN A 46 -4.56 54.85 -4.20
C GLN A 46 -4.90 53.94 -3.01
N GLN A 47 -4.34 54.33 -1.86
CA GLN A 47 -4.77 53.93 -0.53
C GLN A 47 -6.16 54.51 -0.28
N GLU A 48 -7.08 53.69 0.23
CA GLU A 48 -8.31 54.22 0.83
C GLU A 48 -8.67 53.50 2.13
N ALA A 49 -9.06 54.32 3.08
CA ALA A 49 -9.02 54.09 4.51
C ALA A 49 -10.13 53.14 4.99
N TYR A 50 -9.74 52.19 5.83
CA TYR A 50 -10.65 51.34 6.58
C TYR A 50 -11.24 52.10 7.78
N SER A 51 -12.56 52.30 7.78
CA SER A 51 -13.32 52.75 8.96
C SER A 51 -14.28 51.63 9.42
N PRO A 52 -14.41 51.35 10.73
CA PRO A 52 -15.20 50.22 11.20
C PRO A 52 -16.64 50.64 11.49
N ARG A 53 -17.61 50.07 10.77
CA ARG A 53 -19.03 50.12 11.16
C ARG A 53 -19.54 48.73 11.56
N ARG A 54 -19.71 48.56 12.87
CA ARG A 54 -20.47 47.49 13.52
C ARG A 54 -21.85 47.34 12.86
N ARG A 55 -22.14 46.15 12.34
CA ARG A 55 -23.50 45.63 12.23
C ARG A 55 -23.56 44.24 12.84
N ARG A 56 -24.31 44.13 13.93
CA ARG A 56 -24.81 42.88 14.49
C ARG A 56 -25.61 42.15 13.42
N ARG A 57 -25.18 40.94 13.06
CA ARG A 57 -26.07 39.90 12.56
C ARG A 57 -25.75 38.62 13.30
N SER A 58 -26.77 38.16 14.02
CA SER A 58 -26.90 36.82 14.56
C SER A 58 -26.74 35.82 13.40
N ALA A 59 -25.68 35.02 13.47
CA ALA A 59 -25.53 33.83 12.66
C ALA A 59 -25.23 32.70 13.64
N TYR A 60 -26.12 31.72 13.65
CA TYR A 60 -26.01 30.50 14.41
C TYR A 60 -24.69 29.83 14.06
N ARG A 61 -23.78 29.84 15.02
CA ARG A 61 -22.44 29.27 14.97
C ARG A 61 -22.58 27.75 15.01
N LEU A 62 -22.45 27.08 13.88
CA LEU A 62 -22.11 25.66 13.82
C LEU A 62 -20.58 25.57 13.70
N PRO A 63 -19.85 25.14 14.74
CA PRO A 63 -18.46 24.77 14.58
C PRO A 63 -18.41 23.26 14.27
N LEU A 64 -18.09 22.92 13.02
CA LEU A 64 -17.44 21.65 12.72
C LEU A 64 -16.14 21.97 11.98
N HIS A 65 -15.28 22.73 12.67
CA HIS A 65 -13.85 22.53 12.50
C HIS A 65 -13.56 21.16 13.13
N ILE A 66 -13.51 20.13 12.29
CA ILE A 66 -12.72 18.94 12.61
C ILE A 66 -11.28 19.43 12.46
N GLU A 67 -10.73 20.00 13.52
CA GLU A 67 -9.28 20.10 13.67
C GLU A 67 -8.78 18.66 13.66
N ALA A 68 -8.15 18.27 12.55
CA ALA A 68 -7.34 17.06 12.53
C ALA A 68 -6.18 17.31 13.50
N ASP A 69 -6.27 16.71 14.69
CA ASP A 69 -5.27 16.82 15.73
C ASP A 69 -3.87 16.49 15.16
N PRO A 70 -2.91 17.43 15.19
CA PRO A 70 -1.55 17.21 14.66
C PRO A 70 -0.70 16.29 15.55
N LEU A 71 -1.29 15.76 16.63
CA LEU A 71 -0.65 14.84 17.58
C LEU A 71 -1.28 13.45 17.60
N ILE A 72 -2.08 13.09 16.59
CA ILE A 72 -2.21 11.67 16.26
C ILE A 72 -0.84 11.26 15.74
N THR A 73 0.05 10.88 16.65
CA THR A 73 1.19 10.03 16.36
C THR A 73 0.65 8.94 15.46
N ALA A 74 0.93 9.03 14.17
CA ALA A 74 0.42 8.11 13.17
C ALA A 74 1.05 6.75 13.49
N LYS A 75 0.38 6.01 14.38
CA LYS A 75 0.79 4.67 14.74
C LYS A 75 0.50 3.81 13.52
N MET A 76 1.53 3.24 12.92
CA MET A 76 1.38 2.38 11.73
C MET A 76 0.52 1.13 11.97
N PHE A 77 0.46 0.68 13.22
CA PHE A 77 -0.27 -0.52 13.65
C PHE A 77 -1.51 -0.14 14.46
N PHE A 78 -2.64 -0.71 14.08
CA PHE A 78 -3.95 -0.49 14.70
C PHE A 78 -4.58 -1.83 15.08
N LEU A 79 -5.30 -1.83 16.19
CA LEU A 79 -6.30 -2.86 16.45
C LEU A 79 -7.61 -2.40 15.84
N LYS A 80 -8.18 -3.17 14.92
CA LYS A 80 -9.46 -2.84 14.29
C LYS A 80 -10.41 -4.03 14.36
N GLU A 81 -11.68 -3.72 14.55
CA GLU A 81 -12.78 -4.67 14.41
C GLU A 81 -13.28 -4.68 12.97
N GLU A 82 -13.32 -5.86 12.38
CA GLU A 82 -13.78 -6.10 11.02
C GLU A 82 -14.88 -7.15 11.02
N THR A 83 -15.72 -7.10 9.97
CA THR A 83 -16.81 -8.06 9.79
C THR A 83 -16.63 -8.79 8.47
N LYS A 84 -16.64 -10.12 8.50
CA LYS A 84 -16.52 -10.97 7.31
C LYS A 84 -17.72 -11.92 7.24
N ILE A 85 -18.23 -12.10 6.02
CA ILE A 85 -19.26 -13.09 5.73
C ILE A 85 -18.57 -14.32 5.14
N ILE A 86 -18.79 -15.48 5.76
CA ILE A 86 -18.26 -16.78 5.31
C ILE A 86 -19.43 -17.66 4.92
N SER A 87 -19.37 -18.23 3.71
CA SER A 87 -20.34 -19.22 3.25
C SER A 87 -19.86 -20.64 3.56
N LEU A 88 -20.71 -21.44 4.21
CA LEU A 88 -20.42 -22.80 4.64
C LEU A 88 -21.33 -23.80 3.93
N HIS A 89 -20.73 -24.87 3.41
CA HIS A 89 -21.47 -25.96 2.76
C HIS A 89 -22.15 -26.86 3.81
N PRO A 90 -23.37 -27.39 3.56
CA PRO A 90 -24.12 -28.21 4.52
C PRO A 90 -23.39 -29.44 5.06
N SER A 91 -22.44 -30.01 4.31
CA SER A 91 -21.63 -31.14 4.78
C SER A 91 -20.81 -30.82 6.03
N TYR A 92 -20.50 -29.54 6.28
CA TYR A 92 -19.75 -29.09 7.44
C TYR A 92 -20.66 -28.67 8.61
N PHE A 93 -21.97 -28.95 8.53
CA PHE A 93 -22.91 -28.71 9.63
C PHE A 93 -22.78 -29.78 10.71
N GLY A 94 -21.66 -29.76 11.42
CA GLY A 94 -21.35 -30.67 12.51
C GLY A 94 -21.04 -29.93 13.81
N PRO A 95 -20.68 -30.68 14.87
CA PRO A 95 -20.30 -30.11 16.17
C PRO A 95 -19.07 -29.19 16.08
N ASN A 96 -18.16 -29.44 15.13
CA ASN A 96 -16.91 -28.68 14.94
C ASN A 96 -17.05 -27.52 13.95
N MET A 97 -18.29 -27.08 13.68
CA MET A 97 -18.56 -25.99 12.74
C MET A 97 -17.84 -24.70 13.13
N ARG A 98 -17.82 -24.38 14.43
CA ARG A 98 -17.20 -23.14 14.92
C ARG A 98 -15.70 -23.13 14.60
N ASP A 99 -15.00 -24.20 14.95
CA ASP A 99 -13.56 -24.34 14.70
C ASP A 99 -13.25 -24.21 13.21
N TYR A 100 -14.05 -24.84 12.36
CA TYR A 100 -13.92 -24.71 10.90
C TYR A 100 -14.09 -23.25 10.42
N LEU A 101 -15.03 -22.50 10.99
CA LEU A 101 -15.20 -21.08 10.67
C LEU A 101 -14.00 -20.24 11.11
N VAL A 102 -13.38 -20.57 12.25
CA VAL A 102 -12.15 -19.92 12.74
C VAL A 102 -11.01 -20.14 11.76
N ASP A 103 -10.75 -21.41 11.44
CA ASP A 103 -9.64 -21.80 10.56
C ASP A 103 -9.83 -21.15 9.19
N ARG A 104 -11.06 -21.17 8.67
CA ARG A 104 -11.40 -20.55 7.40
C ARG A 104 -11.22 -19.03 7.40
N LEU A 105 -11.57 -18.37 8.50
CA LEU A 105 -11.38 -16.93 8.66
C LEU A 105 -9.88 -16.58 8.66
N ASN A 106 -9.08 -17.32 9.40
CA ASN A 106 -7.63 -17.11 9.48
C ASN A 106 -6.97 -17.32 8.11
N GLU A 107 -7.31 -18.40 7.40
CA GLU A 107 -6.78 -18.68 6.06
C GLU A 107 -7.10 -17.59 5.02
N GLU A 108 -8.28 -16.97 5.10
CA GLU A 108 -8.72 -15.98 4.11
C GLU A 108 -8.31 -14.54 4.44
N GLU A 109 -8.16 -14.20 5.72
CA GLU A 109 -7.95 -12.82 6.17
C GLU A 109 -6.51 -12.56 6.62
N GLU A 110 -5.76 -13.55 7.11
CA GLU A 110 -4.35 -13.33 7.49
C GLU A 110 -3.47 -13.07 6.25
N GLY A 111 -2.71 -11.98 6.29
CA GLY A 111 -1.87 -11.54 5.16
C GLY A 111 -2.64 -10.89 4.02
N ARG A 112 -3.96 -10.71 4.13
CA ARG A 112 -4.77 -10.07 3.10
C ARG A 112 -4.51 -8.56 3.05
N CYS A 113 -4.54 -8.02 1.83
CA CYS A 113 -4.54 -6.59 1.56
C CYS A 113 -5.95 -6.14 1.13
N THR A 114 -6.53 -5.16 1.82
CA THR A 114 -7.85 -4.58 1.49
C THR A 114 -7.70 -3.33 0.60
N GLY A 115 -6.49 -3.09 0.09
CA GLY A 115 -6.11 -1.93 -0.70
C GLY A 115 -5.79 -0.68 0.11
N ASP A 116 -6.44 -0.48 1.25
CA ASP A 116 -6.12 0.62 2.17
C ASP A 116 -5.11 0.23 3.26
N HIS A 117 -5.12 -1.04 3.67
CA HIS A 117 -4.28 -1.56 4.75
C HIS A 117 -4.02 -3.07 4.58
N PHE A 118 -3.07 -3.57 5.36
CA PHE A 118 -2.73 -4.99 5.46
C PHE A 118 -3.27 -5.57 6.76
N VAL A 119 -3.89 -6.74 6.68
CA VAL A 119 -4.27 -7.55 7.83
C VAL A 119 -3.06 -8.43 8.19
N ILE A 120 -2.46 -8.19 9.35
CA ILE A 120 -1.25 -8.91 9.77
C ILE A 120 -1.63 -10.24 10.43
N CYS A 121 -2.52 -10.18 11.40
CA CYS A 121 -2.96 -11.35 12.17
C CYS A 121 -4.35 -11.09 12.76
N VAL A 122 -5.16 -12.14 12.77
CA VAL A 122 -6.45 -12.14 13.46
C VAL A 122 -6.18 -12.47 14.94
N MET A 123 -6.67 -11.60 15.83
CA MET A 123 -6.44 -11.74 17.27
C MET A 123 -7.47 -12.66 17.91
N ASP A 124 -8.72 -12.17 17.98
CA ASP A 124 -9.82 -12.87 18.62
C ASP A 124 -11.09 -12.67 17.81
N MET A 125 -11.96 -13.67 17.82
CA MET A 125 -13.34 -13.52 17.37
C MET A 125 -14.17 -12.86 18.46
N VAL A 126 -14.83 -11.77 18.11
CA VAL A 126 -15.71 -11.03 19.03
C VAL A 126 -17.08 -11.71 19.08
N GLU A 127 -17.63 -12.01 17.90
CA GLU A 127 -18.99 -12.52 17.79
C GLU A 127 -19.14 -13.33 16.49
N ILE A 128 -19.72 -14.53 16.60
CA ILE A 128 -20.16 -15.32 15.46
C ILE A 128 -21.69 -15.16 15.38
N GLY A 129 -22.16 -14.45 14.36
CA GLY A 129 -23.59 -14.27 14.12
C GLY A 129 -24.28 -15.57 13.70
N GLU A 130 -25.61 -15.58 13.76
CA GLU A 130 -26.42 -16.73 13.35
C GLU A 130 -26.25 -17.03 11.85
N GLY A 131 -26.20 -18.32 11.52
CA GLY A 131 -26.05 -18.79 10.14
C GLY A 131 -27.35 -18.64 9.37
N ARG A 132 -27.35 -17.84 8.30
CA ARG A 132 -28.51 -17.70 7.40
C ARG A 132 -28.38 -18.66 6.23
N VAL A 133 -29.32 -19.60 6.11
CA VAL A 133 -29.36 -20.52 4.97
C VAL A 133 -29.86 -19.79 3.72
N ILE A 134 -29.07 -19.84 2.64
CA ILE A 134 -29.43 -19.33 1.33
C ILE A 134 -30.35 -20.36 0.66
N PRO A 135 -31.58 -19.99 0.27
CA PRO A 135 -32.54 -20.94 -0.30
C PRO A 135 -32.13 -21.47 -1.68
N SER A 136 -31.20 -20.81 -2.38
CA SER A 136 -30.79 -21.19 -3.73
C SER A 136 -29.91 -22.44 -3.79
N ASN A 137 -28.99 -22.61 -2.85
CA ASN A 137 -27.97 -23.67 -2.88
C ASN A 137 -27.86 -24.44 -1.56
N GLY A 138 -28.61 -24.04 -0.52
CA GLY A 138 -28.58 -24.66 0.80
C GLY A 138 -27.37 -24.30 1.65
N ASN A 139 -26.43 -23.49 1.15
CA ASN A 139 -25.28 -23.02 1.96
C ASN A 139 -25.75 -22.09 3.08
N ALA A 140 -25.05 -22.09 4.21
CA ALA A 140 -25.27 -21.14 5.30
C ALA A 140 -24.24 -20.02 5.27
N GLU A 141 -24.68 -18.77 5.36
CA GLU A 141 -23.83 -17.59 5.52
C GLU A 141 -23.72 -17.21 6.98
N TYR A 142 -22.49 -17.14 7.49
CA TYR A 142 -22.19 -16.69 8.84
C TYR A 142 -21.54 -15.31 8.78
N THR A 143 -22.09 -14.36 9.53
CA THR A 143 -21.48 -13.03 9.71
C THR A 143 -20.61 -13.07 10.95
N ILE A 144 -19.29 -12.98 10.78
CA ILE A 144 -18.31 -13.08 11.86
C ILE A 144 -17.69 -11.71 12.08
N LYS A 145 -17.75 -11.22 13.32
CA LYS A 145 -17.02 -10.03 13.77
C LYS A 145 -15.76 -10.46 14.50
N TYR A 146 -14.63 -9.94 14.05
CA TYR A 146 -13.32 -10.30 14.60
C TYR A 146 -12.45 -9.07 14.81
N ARG A 147 -11.48 -9.18 15.71
CA ARG A 147 -10.43 -8.18 15.91
C ARG A 147 -9.18 -8.62 15.20
N ALA A 148 -8.57 -7.71 14.45
CA ALA A 148 -7.30 -7.97 13.80
C ALA A 148 -6.31 -6.83 14.05
N ILE A 149 -5.03 -7.20 14.03
CA ILE A 149 -3.94 -6.24 13.95
C ILE A 149 -3.79 -5.85 12.48
N ILE A 150 -3.97 -4.58 12.23
CA ILE A 150 -3.90 -3.98 10.91
C ILE A 150 -2.67 -3.09 10.85
N TRP A 151 -2.00 -3.13 9.71
CA TRP A 151 -0.89 -2.26 9.41
C TRP A 151 -1.20 -1.38 8.21
N LYS A 152 -1.14 -0.07 8.41
CA LYS A 152 -1.47 0.94 7.40
C LYS A 152 -0.33 1.96 7.28
N PRO A 153 0.33 2.07 6.11
CA PRO A 153 1.39 3.05 5.91
C PRO A 153 0.82 4.46 5.74
N PHE A 154 1.47 5.45 6.36
CA PHE A 154 1.12 6.85 6.18
C PHE A 154 2.18 7.63 5.40
N ARG A 155 1.71 8.67 4.71
CA ARG A 155 2.60 9.64 4.08
C ARG A 155 3.33 10.46 5.15
N GLY A 156 4.64 10.58 5.00
CA GLY A 156 5.53 11.32 5.91
C GLY A 156 6.12 10.46 7.03
N GLU A 157 5.73 9.19 7.12
CA GLU A 157 6.25 8.25 8.11
C GLU A 157 7.65 7.74 7.74
N THR A 158 8.52 7.62 8.74
CA THR A 158 9.85 7.04 8.58
C THR A 158 9.81 5.57 8.98
N VAL A 159 10.26 4.69 8.08
CA VAL A 159 10.24 3.24 8.26
C VAL A 159 11.60 2.64 7.92
N ASP A 160 11.93 1.56 8.61
CA ASP A 160 13.12 0.77 8.32
C ASP A 160 12.71 -0.36 7.36
N ALA A 161 13.49 -0.53 6.29
CA ALA A 161 13.19 -1.45 5.20
C ALA A 161 14.45 -2.20 4.76
N VAL A 162 14.28 -3.39 4.20
CA VAL A 162 15.39 -4.19 3.66
C VAL A 162 15.43 -4.06 2.15
N VAL A 163 16.63 -3.81 1.60
CA VAL A 163 16.82 -3.71 0.15
C VAL A 163 16.67 -5.08 -0.50
N THR A 164 15.74 -5.19 -1.45
CA THR A 164 15.48 -6.43 -2.20
C THR A 164 16.25 -6.48 -3.50
N SER A 165 16.32 -5.35 -4.20
CA SER A 165 17.00 -5.23 -5.49
C SER A 165 17.38 -3.78 -5.76
N VAL A 166 18.53 -3.61 -6.40
CA VAL A 166 19.08 -2.31 -6.73
C VAL A 166 19.16 -2.21 -8.26
N LYS A 167 18.65 -1.11 -8.82
CA LYS A 167 18.58 -0.87 -10.27
C LYS A 167 19.03 0.55 -10.59
N PRO A 168 19.45 0.87 -11.83
CA PRO A 168 19.83 2.24 -12.20
C PRO A 168 18.69 3.25 -12.05
N THR A 169 17.44 2.80 -12.17
CA THR A 169 16.25 3.65 -12.00
C THR A 169 15.96 3.99 -10.53
N GLY A 170 16.45 3.19 -9.59
CA GLY A 170 16.16 3.32 -8.18
C GLY A 170 16.35 2.03 -7.39
N ILE A 171 16.01 2.11 -6.10
CA ILE A 171 16.19 1.02 -5.13
C ILE A 171 14.80 0.45 -4.79
N PHE A 172 14.69 -0.88 -4.84
CA PHE A 172 13.52 -1.61 -4.36
C PHE A 172 13.79 -2.11 -2.95
N THR A 173 12.90 -1.75 -2.04
CA THR A 173 12.98 -2.07 -0.62
C THR A 173 11.66 -2.66 -0.15
N LEU A 174 11.73 -3.48 0.89
CA LEU A 174 10.59 -4.17 1.47
C LEU A 174 10.54 -3.85 2.96
N ALA A 175 9.44 -3.22 3.38
CA ALA A 175 9.15 -2.87 4.77
C ALA A 175 7.98 -3.74 5.25
N GLY A 176 8.30 -4.90 5.83
CA GLY A 176 7.28 -5.92 6.14
C GLY A 176 6.54 -6.35 4.86
N PRO A 177 5.20 -6.20 4.75
CA PRO A 177 4.46 -6.52 3.53
C PRO A 177 4.49 -5.40 2.47
N LEU A 178 4.98 -4.19 2.80
CA LEU A 178 4.99 -3.05 1.86
C LEU A 178 6.20 -3.08 0.94
N SER A 179 5.92 -2.98 -0.35
CA SER A 179 6.93 -2.71 -1.36
C SER A 179 7.13 -1.20 -1.51
N VAL A 180 8.33 -0.72 -1.18
CA VAL A 180 8.71 0.69 -1.30
C VAL A 180 9.74 0.85 -2.41
N PHE A 181 9.45 1.74 -3.36
CA PHE A 181 10.37 2.12 -4.43
C PHE A 181 10.96 3.51 -4.17
N ILE A 182 12.28 3.61 -4.19
CA ILE A 182 13.02 4.86 -4.06
C ILE A 182 13.58 5.21 -5.44
N ALA A 183 12.99 6.20 -6.10
CA ALA A 183 13.47 6.66 -7.41
C ALA A 183 14.84 7.35 -7.29
N ARG A 184 15.67 7.30 -8.33
CA ARG A 184 16.99 7.98 -8.37
C ARG A 184 16.94 9.46 -7.96
N LYS A 185 15.87 10.17 -8.28
CA LYS A 185 15.65 11.59 -7.88
C LYS A 185 15.48 11.82 -6.37
N ASN A 186 15.11 10.78 -5.63
CA ASN A 186 14.88 10.80 -4.18
C ASN A 186 16.07 10.22 -3.39
N ILE A 187 17.19 9.97 -4.08
CA ILE A 187 18.46 9.55 -3.51
C ILE A 187 19.36 10.81 -3.47
N PRO A 188 20.15 11.04 -2.41
CA PRO A 188 21.12 12.13 -2.38
C PRO A 188 22.09 12.04 -3.56
N SER A 189 22.59 13.19 -4.03
CA SER A 189 23.45 13.29 -5.22
C SER A 189 24.78 12.54 -5.07
N ASP A 190 25.22 12.37 -3.84
CA ASP A 190 26.55 11.91 -3.48
C ASP A 190 26.66 10.39 -3.73
N ILE A 191 25.57 9.67 -3.43
CA ILE A 191 25.46 8.23 -3.67
C ILE A 191 25.23 7.94 -5.17
N LYS A 192 26.23 7.34 -5.83
CA LYS A 192 26.21 6.98 -7.25
C LYS A 192 25.92 5.50 -7.44
N TRP A 193 25.27 5.20 -8.56
CA TRP A 193 25.00 3.83 -8.98
C TRP A 193 26.25 3.24 -9.63
N GLU A 194 26.72 2.11 -9.12
CA GLU A 194 27.84 1.37 -9.68
C GLU A 194 27.35 0.03 -10.25
N PRO A 195 27.41 -0.14 -11.59
CA PRO A 195 27.04 -1.41 -12.22
C PRO A 195 28.17 -2.45 -12.21
N ASN A 196 29.40 -2.04 -11.89
CA ASN A 196 30.60 -2.89 -12.03
C ASN A 196 30.79 -3.86 -10.86
N THR A 197 30.09 -3.67 -9.75
CA THR A 197 30.15 -4.54 -8.58
C THR A 197 29.16 -5.69 -8.72
N VAL A 198 29.52 -6.86 -8.21
CA VAL A 198 28.65 -8.04 -8.13
C VAL A 198 28.49 -8.37 -6.65
N PRO A 199 27.37 -8.00 -5.99
CA PRO A 199 26.12 -7.46 -6.54
C PRO A 199 26.17 -5.95 -6.90
N PRO A 200 25.27 -5.47 -7.78
CA PRO A 200 25.16 -4.05 -8.10
C PRO A 200 24.78 -3.20 -6.88
N GLN A 201 25.41 -2.05 -6.70
CA GLN A 201 25.28 -1.24 -5.49
C GLN A 201 25.14 0.26 -5.76
N TYR A 202 24.65 0.99 -4.76
CA TYR A 202 24.72 2.45 -4.67
C TYR A 202 25.75 2.81 -3.61
N THR A 203 26.79 3.58 -3.96
CA THR A 203 27.83 4.00 -3.01
C THR A 203 28.32 5.42 -3.27
N ASP A 204 28.84 6.06 -2.23
CA ASP A 204 29.57 7.32 -2.29
C ASP A 204 31.11 7.11 -2.35
N HIS A 205 31.55 5.86 -2.59
CA HIS A 205 32.96 5.43 -2.48
C HIS A 205 33.60 5.67 -1.10
N ALA A 206 32.77 5.94 -0.10
CA ALA A 206 33.14 6.14 1.30
C ALA A 206 32.44 5.09 2.15
N ASP A 207 31.78 5.50 3.23
CA ASP A 207 31.21 4.58 4.23
C ASP A 207 29.81 4.09 3.87
N GLN A 208 29.10 4.77 2.97
CA GLN A 208 27.73 4.40 2.60
C GLN A 208 27.71 3.44 1.40
N VAL A 209 27.29 2.21 1.66
CA VAL A 209 27.09 1.17 0.65
C VAL A 209 25.68 0.63 0.78
N ILE A 210 24.93 0.71 -0.31
CA ILE A 210 23.56 0.20 -0.41
C ILE A 210 23.56 -0.92 -1.43
N GLU A 211 23.49 -2.14 -0.93
CA GLU A 211 23.40 -3.35 -1.74
C GLU A 211 22.16 -4.16 -1.38
N LYS A 212 21.97 -5.30 -2.05
CA LYS A 212 20.88 -6.22 -1.72
C LYS A 212 21.08 -6.77 -0.31
N GLY A 213 20.09 -6.60 0.55
CA GLY A 213 20.11 -7.07 1.95
C GLY A 213 20.47 -6.00 2.96
N THR A 214 20.97 -4.83 2.54
CA THR A 214 21.22 -3.71 3.45
C THR A 214 19.91 -3.20 4.05
N SER A 215 19.94 -2.90 5.34
CA SER A 215 18.84 -2.21 6.04
C SER A 215 18.93 -0.72 5.76
N LEU A 216 17.84 -0.14 5.26
CA LEU A 216 17.71 1.28 4.95
C LEU A 216 16.61 1.89 5.80
N ARG A 217 16.90 3.04 6.39
CA ARG A 217 15.90 3.94 6.94
C ARG A 217 15.42 4.89 5.86
N LEU A 218 14.14 4.86 5.55
CA LEU A 218 13.52 5.68 4.51
C LEU A 218 12.28 6.39 5.03
N LYS A 219 11.87 7.47 4.36
CA LYS A 219 10.61 8.15 4.63
C LYS A 219 9.63 7.95 3.48
N ILE A 220 8.39 7.64 3.79
CA ILE A 220 7.32 7.43 2.82
C ILE A 220 6.85 8.78 2.29
N LEU A 221 7.05 9.05 0.99
CA LEU A 221 6.57 10.26 0.34
C LEU A 221 5.14 10.14 -0.16
N GLY A 222 4.72 8.92 -0.53
CA GLY A 222 3.40 8.67 -1.06
C GLY A 222 3.07 7.19 -1.06
N VAL A 223 1.82 6.88 -0.80
CA VAL A 223 1.28 5.52 -0.83
C VAL A 223 0.34 5.43 -2.02
N LYS A 224 0.54 4.40 -2.84
CA LYS A 224 -0.35 4.03 -3.93
C LYS A 224 -1.09 2.76 -3.53
N PRO A 225 -2.34 2.88 -3.06
CA PRO A 225 -3.16 1.72 -2.77
C PRO A 225 -3.49 0.97 -4.07
N ASP A 226 -3.48 -0.36 -4.02
CA ASP A 226 -3.94 -1.25 -5.08
C ASP A 226 -4.63 -2.46 -4.45
N VAL A 227 -5.53 -3.12 -5.17
CA VAL A 227 -6.38 -4.20 -4.64
C VAL A 227 -5.56 -5.40 -4.18
N ALA A 228 -4.46 -5.70 -4.88
CA ALA A 228 -3.60 -6.85 -4.58
C ALA A 228 -2.44 -6.52 -3.63
N ALA A 229 -1.82 -5.35 -3.77
CA ALA A 229 -0.65 -4.96 -2.98
C ALA A 229 -0.51 -3.44 -2.90
N ILE A 230 -0.39 -2.91 -1.68
CA ILE A 230 -0.07 -1.51 -1.51
C ILE A 230 1.40 -1.30 -1.87
N ASN A 231 1.65 -0.29 -2.71
CA ASN A 231 3.00 0.13 -3.06
C ASN A 231 3.25 1.53 -2.53
N ALA A 232 4.47 1.84 -2.17
CA ALA A 232 4.84 3.18 -1.72
C ALA A 232 6.07 3.72 -2.45
N ILE A 233 6.17 5.05 -2.46
CA ILE A 233 7.32 5.78 -2.96
C ILE A 233 8.04 6.36 -1.76
N GLY A 234 9.33 6.06 -1.65
CA GLY A 234 10.19 6.50 -0.54
C GLY A 234 11.18 7.60 -0.93
N THR A 235 11.78 8.22 0.08
CA THR A 235 12.95 9.10 -0.03
C THR A 235 13.98 8.77 1.03
N ILE A 236 15.26 8.98 0.68
CA ILE A 236 16.40 8.95 1.60
C ILE A 236 17.21 10.25 1.53
N LYS A 237 16.65 11.31 0.92
CA LYS A 237 17.31 12.60 0.74
C LYS A 237 17.28 13.50 1.99
N GLU A 238 16.51 13.13 3.01
CA GLU A 238 16.40 13.93 4.24
C GLU A 238 17.46 13.50 5.27
N ASP A 239 17.67 14.33 6.28
CA ASP A 239 18.62 14.07 7.35
C ASP A 239 18.26 12.79 8.12
N TYR A 240 19.28 12.05 8.55
CA TYR A 240 19.16 10.77 9.28
C TYR A 240 18.45 9.63 8.51
N LEU A 241 18.24 9.79 7.20
CA LEU A 241 17.81 8.72 6.31
C LEU A 241 19.01 8.14 5.56
N GLY A 242 18.97 6.84 5.26
CA GLY A 242 20.09 6.15 4.62
C GLY A 242 20.31 4.73 5.16
N PRO A 243 21.46 4.12 4.84
CA PRO A 243 21.85 2.83 5.40
C PRO A 243 22.06 2.90 6.91
N LEU A 244 21.64 1.83 7.59
CA LEU A 244 21.78 1.61 9.03
C LEU A 244 22.99 0.72 9.35
#